data_AF-A0A2V9NJH6-F1
#
_entry.id   AF-A0A2V9NJH6-F1
#
_cell.length_a   1.000
_cell.length_b   1.000
_cell.length_c   1.000
_cell.angle_alpha   90.00
_cell.angle_beta   90.00
_cell.angle_gamma   90.00
#
_symmetry.space_group_name_H-M   'P 1'
#
loop_
_entity.id
_entity.type
_entity.pdbx_description
1 polymer ?
#
loop_
_entity_poly.entity_id
_entity_poly.type
_entity_poly.pdbx_seq_one_letter_code
_entity_poly.pdbx_strand_id
1 'polypeptide(L)'
;MLGTTYAEGWRQDVARLSEQGMNKPVILKLDPGESATTSPFLAAMLAGGEPSPQIIWAQPSDAKAAATLCAASSFLSRSITGNMFAADSATSAFKIAVDGVNIDGLGKNEGHWFLGGPSDLVIAARINASSSAPKTVTLSSVKPGPFEIKWYDPATGTIIPAGEVKTSDKGFEQTSECTSEYALISIHRKSDADQTVYNTVDVKAGAELSVEEIVARWQQNREAQKQRLDNYMASAFMSLHFEATTLEPGFDFSMQLKQFFSRAGPMELAQKQFYINGVKFGKNHEFPLPAIEPEKVMTQPLELKLTERYDYKLLGTEQVNGIMCYVVGFLPKVRDEALYTGKIWIDGTTFRQIKQYLSERGVNSNVLVNVETQNYELFRDDKGNEYNLLRSISAQQLLNAAGRDFVLQRTVQFSDYVINSSTFSAALAAEHSSADPMFRDTDQGLRSLRVKSGERVVVDQNTKRIKSVVAGAMYGGTFNFPIP
;
A
#
# COMPACT_ATOMS: atom_id res chain seq x y z
N MET A 1 -2.41 29.90 -2.16
CA MET A 1 -1.43 28.98 -1.55
C MET A 1 -0.60 29.78 -0.57
N LEU A 2 -0.19 29.19 0.56
CA LEU A 2 0.77 29.81 1.48
C LEU A 2 2.16 29.31 1.09
N GLY A 3 3.18 30.16 1.15
CA GLY A 3 4.52 29.71 0.81
C GLY A 3 5.58 30.54 1.48
N THR A 4 6.74 29.91 1.67
CA THR A 4 7.97 30.55 2.11
C THR A 4 9.08 30.26 1.11
N THR A 5 10.17 31.02 1.18
CA THR A 5 11.36 30.80 0.37
C THR A 5 12.34 29.89 1.10
N TYR A 6 13.13 29.13 0.34
CA TYR A 6 14.22 28.35 0.89
C TYR A 6 15.29 29.30 1.44
N ALA A 7 15.33 29.44 2.76
CA ALA A 7 16.27 30.30 3.48
C ALA A 7 16.55 29.70 4.86
N GLU A 8 17.58 30.21 5.55
CA GLU A 8 17.86 29.81 6.93
C GLU A 8 16.61 30.04 7.81
N GLY A 9 16.11 28.96 8.43
CA GLY A 9 14.89 29.01 9.25
C GLY A 9 13.58 28.66 8.54
N TRP A 10 13.57 28.31 7.24
CA TRP A 10 12.35 27.99 6.48
C TRP A 10 11.44 26.94 7.17
N ARG A 11 12.04 26.00 7.91
CA ARG A 11 11.28 24.99 8.68
C ARG A 11 10.41 25.60 9.78
N GLN A 12 10.89 26.64 10.45
CA GLN A 12 10.12 27.36 11.48
C GLN A 12 8.96 28.13 10.84
N ASP A 13 9.16 28.66 9.63
CA ASP A 13 8.10 29.31 8.87
C ASP A 13 7.05 28.32 8.40
N VAL A 14 7.48 27.15 7.87
CA VAL A 14 6.56 26.06 7.52
C VAL A 14 5.78 25.61 8.75
N ALA A 15 6.42 25.49 9.93
CA ALA A 15 5.74 25.14 11.17
C ALA A 15 4.68 26.17 11.58
N ARG A 16 5.05 27.45 11.55
CA ARG A 16 4.13 28.55 11.86
C ARG A 16 2.95 28.59 10.89
N LEU A 17 3.19 28.37 9.60
CA LEU A 17 2.15 28.32 8.56
C LEU A 17 1.23 27.11 8.75
N SER A 18 1.77 25.96 9.17
CA SER A 18 1.00 24.75 9.48
C SER A 18 0.15 24.90 10.75
N GLU A 19 0.65 25.56 11.80
CA GLU A 19 -0.06 25.79 13.07
C GLU A 19 -1.25 26.76 12.94
N GLN A 20 -1.20 27.70 11.99
CA GLN A 20 -2.25 28.72 11.81
C GLN A 20 -3.54 28.21 11.13
N GLY A 21 -3.74 26.89 11.04
CA GLY A 21 -5.06 26.28 10.78
C GLY A 21 -5.66 26.55 9.39
N MET A 22 -4.85 26.95 8.42
CA MET A 22 -5.32 27.15 7.05
C MET A 22 -5.06 25.87 6.26
N ASN A 23 -6.12 25.09 5.97
CA ASN A 23 -6.15 23.87 5.13
C ASN A 23 -5.61 24.04 3.68
N LYS A 24 -4.50 24.74 3.48
CA LYS A 24 -3.89 25.08 2.20
C LYS A 24 -2.48 24.49 2.15
N PRO A 25 -2.06 23.94 0.99
CA PRO A 25 -0.72 23.42 0.87
C PRO A 25 0.33 24.52 1.04
N VAL A 26 1.35 24.20 1.84
CA VAL A 26 2.53 25.04 2.05
C VAL A 26 3.53 24.76 0.95
N ILE A 27 3.88 25.79 0.20
CA ILE A 27 4.90 25.74 -0.86
C ILE A 27 6.23 26.22 -0.31
N LEU A 28 7.29 25.45 -0.53
CA LEU A 28 8.66 25.91 -0.37
C LEU A 28 9.22 26.30 -1.73
N LYS A 29 9.46 27.59 -1.94
CA LYS A 29 10.04 28.12 -3.18
C LYS A 29 11.56 28.15 -3.09
N LEU A 30 12.24 27.42 -3.97
CA LEU A 30 13.69 27.53 -4.12
C LEU A 30 14.01 28.82 -4.89
N ASP A 31 15.03 29.56 -4.44
CA ASP A 31 15.40 30.82 -5.09
C ASP A 31 15.93 30.58 -6.52
N PRO A 32 15.78 31.52 -7.46
CA PRO A 32 16.21 31.34 -8.85
C PRO A 32 17.72 31.07 -9.00
N GLY A 33 18.55 31.56 -8.07
CA GLY A 33 19.99 31.29 -8.01
C GLY A 33 20.34 29.92 -7.41
N GLU A 34 19.55 29.42 -6.47
CA GLU A 34 19.72 28.10 -5.83
C GLU A 34 19.01 26.96 -6.60
N SER A 35 17.96 27.29 -7.35
CA SER A 35 17.20 26.41 -8.26
C SER A 35 18.04 25.88 -9.43
N ALA A 36 19.29 26.36 -9.59
CA ALA A 36 20.22 25.90 -10.61
C ALA A 36 21.04 24.66 -10.18
N THR A 37 20.96 24.23 -8.91
CA THR A 37 21.73 23.08 -8.42
C THR A 37 20.83 22.03 -7.77
N THR A 38 21.18 20.75 -7.93
CA THR A 38 20.38 19.62 -7.42
C THR A 38 20.39 19.55 -5.89
N SER A 39 21.36 20.18 -5.21
CA SER A 39 21.56 20.04 -3.76
C SER A 39 20.47 20.71 -2.89
N PRO A 40 20.11 21.99 -3.06
CA PRO A 40 18.99 22.60 -2.32
C PRO A 40 17.66 21.89 -2.59
N PHE A 41 17.48 21.39 -3.81
CA PHE A 41 16.31 20.59 -4.18
C PHE A 41 16.26 19.25 -3.42
N LEU A 42 17.37 18.50 -3.38
CA LEU A 42 17.47 17.26 -2.61
C LEU A 42 17.29 17.52 -1.11
N ALA A 43 17.92 18.56 -0.58
CA ALA A 43 17.76 18.95 0.82
C ALA A 43 16.30 19.24 1.17
N ALA A 44 15.57 19.95 0.31
CA ALA A 44 14.15 20.21 0.48
C ALA A 44 13.29 18.93 0.36
N MET A 45 13.56 18.07 -0.62
CA MET A 45 12.82 16.82 -0.86
C MET A 45 13.04 15.79 0.26
N LEU A 46 14.26 15.72 0.78
CA LEU A 46 14.67 14.76 1.80
C LEU A 46 14.41 15.26 3.22
N ALA A 47 14.02 16.53 3.39
CA ALA A 47 13.67 17.12 4.68
C ALA A 47 12.45 16.40 5.29
N GLY A 48 12.69 15.25 5.92
CA GLY A 48 11.69 14.47 6.62
C GLY A 48 11.27 15.11 7.95
N GLY A 49 10.09 14.68 8.43
CA GLY A 49 9.49 15.07 9.71
C GLY A 49 8.53 16.24 9.60
N GLU A 50 7.56 16.28 10.54
CA GLU A 50 6.65 17.42 10.62
C GLU A 50 7.36 18.66 11.18
N PRO A 51 7.07 19.83 10.61
CA PRO A 51 6.20 20.07 9.44
C PRO A 51 7.03 20.09 8.14
N SER A 52 6.60 19.30 7.15
CA SER A 52 7.24 19.19 5.83
C SER A 52 6.49 20.02 4.78
N PRO A 53 7.19 20.63 3.79
CA PRO A 53 6.53 21.33 2.71
C PRO A 53 5.76 20.34 1.83
N GLN A 54 4.54 20.70 1.44
CA GLN A 54 3.67 19.82 0.64
C GLN A 54 3.97 19.96 -0.86
N ILE A 55 4.56 21.09 -1.27
CA ILE A 55 4.98 21.37 -2.64
C ILE A 55 6.35 22.04 -2.60
N ILE A 56 7.31 21.50 -3.35
CA ILE A 56 8.60 22.17 -3.60
C ILE A 56 8.52 22.81 -4.99
N TRP A 57 8.66 24.13 -5.03
CA TRP A 57 8.64 24.89 -6.26
C TRP A 57 10.06 25.32 -6.63
N ALA A 58 10.55 24.83 -7.76
CA ALA A 58 11.84 25.22 -8.33
C ALA A 58 11.64 26.03 -9.61
N GLN A 59 12.51 27.01 -9.86
CA GLN A 59 12.53 27.76 -11.12
C GLN A 59 13.89 27.55 -11.80
N PRO A 60 14.07 26.44 -12.55
CA PRO A 60 15.35 26.12 -13.19
C PRO A 60 15.72 27.19 -14.23
N SER A 61 17.02 27.48 -14.34
CA SER A 61 17.56 28.51 -15.25
C SER A 61 17.45 28.14 -16.74
N ASP A 62 17.45 26.84 -17.05
CA ASP A 62 17.37 26.31 -18.41
C ASP A 62 16.74 24.90 -18.44
N ALA A 63 16.56 24.35 -19.66
CA ALA A 63 15.97 23.04 -19.87
C ALA A 63 16.82 21.87 -19.32
N LYS A 64 18.14 22.02 -19.26
CA LYS A 64 19.05 20.99 -18.74
C LYS A 64 18.96 20.91 -17.22
N ALA A 65 18.93 22.06 -16.55
CA ALA A 65 18.65 22.15 -15.12
C ALA A 65 17.27 21.57 -14.80
N ALA A 66 16.24 21.90 -15.59
CA ALA A 66 14.90 21.35 -15.43
C ALA A 66 14.87 19.81 -15.56
N ALA A 67 15.53 19.26 -16.58
CA ALA A 67 15.61 17.81 -16.78
C ALA A 67 16.32 17.10 -15.61
N THR A 68 17.36 17.72 -15.06
CA THR A 68 18.11 17.19 -13.91
C THR A 68 17.24 17.13 -12.66
N LEU A 69 16.51 18.21 -12.36
CA LEU A 69 15.57 18.24 -11.21
C LEU A 69 14.42 17.23 -11.39
N CYS A 70 13.86 17.11 -12.60
CA CYS A 70 12.83 16.12 -12.90
C CYS A 70 13.33 14.67 -12.71
N ALA A 71 14.56 14.38 -13.14
CA ALA A 71 15.16 13.06 -12.97
C ALA A 71 15.36 12.72 -11.48
N ALA A 72 15.92 13.65 -10.71
CA ALA A 72 16.09 13.51 -9.25
C ALA A 72 14.74 13.32 -8.55
N SER A 73 13.74 14.16 -8.88
CA SER A 73 12.38 14.06 -8.32
C SER A 73 11.71 12.72 -8.63
N SER A 74 11.82 12.27 -9.88
CA SER A 74 11.27 10.97 -10.32
C SER A 74 11.99 9.79 -9.67
N PHE A 75 13.30 9.88 -9.47
CA PHE A 75 14.06 8.85 -8.77
C PHE A 75 13.68 8.79 -7.28
N LEU A 76 13.66 9.93 -6.59
CA LEU A 76 13.28 10.01 -5.18
C LEU A 76 11.85 9.53 -4.96
N SER A 77 10.89 9.93 -5.80
CA SER A 77 9.49 9.50 -5.65
C SER A 77 9.28 7.99 -5.84
N ARG A 78 10.19 7.32 -6.57
CA ARG A 78 10.19 5.87 -6.76
C ARG A 78 10.95 5.13 -5.65
N SER A 79 11.93 5.78 -5.04
CA SER A 79 12.79 5.18 -4.02
C SER A 79 12.22 5.38 -2.62
N ILE A 80 11.80 6.62 -2.31
CA ILE A 80 11.05 7.00 -1.12
C ILE A 80 9.60 7.15 -1.55
N THR A 81 8.90 6.03 -1.57
CA THR A 81 7.51 5.99 -2.01
C THR A 81 6.61 6.69 -0.99
N GLY A 82 5.47 7.23 -1.43
CA GLY A 82 4.57 7.99 -0.56
C GLY A 82 3.93 7.19 0.59
N ASN A 83 4.14 5.87 0.65
CA ASN A 83 3.76 4.99 1.77
C ASN A 83 4.90 4.78 2.79
N MET A 84 6.06 5.41 2.60
CA MET A 84 7.17 5.37 3.55
C MET A 84 7.09 6.53 4.54
N PHE A 85 7.34 6.25 5.81
CA PHE A 85 7.27 7.24 6.89
C PHE A 85 8.66 7.59 7.40
N ALA A 86 8.87 8.87 7.72
CA ALA A 86 10.10 9.31 8.38
C ALA A 86 10.23 8.62 9.74
N ALA A 87 11.35 7.96 9.97
CA ALA A 87 11.66 7.21 11.17
C ALA A 87 12.80 7.85 11.96
N ASP A 88 12.79 7.66 13.27
CA ASP A 88 13.87 8.14 14.12
C ASP A 88 15.11 7.23 13.99
N SER A 89 16.20 7.81 13.50
CA SER A 89 17.52 7.17 13.40
C SER A 89 17.99 6.56 14.73
N ALA A 90 17.60 7.12 15.88
CA ALA A 90 17.97 6.59 17.19
C ALA A 90 17.40 5.18 17.43
N THR A 91 16.17 4.95 16.97
CA THR A 91 15.45 3.66 17.12
C THR A 91 15.76 2.65 16.01
N SER A 92 16.39 3.10 14.92
CA SER A 92 16.77 2.25 13.80
C SER A 92 17.83 1.22 14.20
N ALA A 93 17.66 -0.01 13.74
CA ALA A 93 18.68 -1.06 13.84
C ALA A 93 19.86 -0.84 12.87
N PHE A 94 19.70 0.07 11.90
CA PHE A 94 20.69 0.41 10.88
C PHE A 94 21.31 1.76 11.17
N LYS A 95 22.64 1.83 11.04
CA LYS A 95 23.51 2.95 11.40
C LYS A 95 24.40 3.31 10.23
N ILE A 96 24.65 4.61 10.03
CA ILE A 96 25.54 5.11 8.97
C ILE A 96 26.74 5.82 9.57
N ALA A 97 27.92 5.52 9.04
CA ALA A 97 29.15 6.26 9.29
C ALA A 97 29.76 6.80 7.98
N VAL A 98 30.28 8.02 8.01
CA VAL A 98 31.03 8.64 6.93
C VAL A 98 32.46 8.86 7.39
N ASP A 99 33.43 8.27 6.71
CA ASP A 99 34.86 8.24 7.09
C ASP A 99 35.07 7.83 8.56
N GLY A 100 34.25 6.89 9.04
CA GLY A 100 34.29 6.37 10.42
C GLY A 100 33.53 7.22 11.46
N VAL A 101 32.93 8.34 11.06
CA VAL A 101 32.11 9.19 11.95
C VAL A 101 30.63 8.83 11.77
N ASN A 102 29.98 8.35 12.83
CA ASN A 102 28.53 8.07 12.83
C ASN A 102 27.74 9.37 12.63
N ILE A 103 26.82 9.36 11.66
CA ILE A 103 25.95 10.51 11.37
C ILE A 103 24.54 10.35 11.98
N ASP A 104 24.30 9.25 12.69
CA ASP A 104 23.05 9.01 13.38
C ASP A 104 22.86 10.01 14.53
N GLY A 105 21.72 10.68 14.59
CA GLY A 105 21.42 11.62 15.68
C GLY A 105 22.20 12.94 15.68
N LEU A 106 23.08 13.21 14.69
CA LEU A 106 23.82 14.48 14.56
C LEU A 106 22.95 15.67 14.07
N GLY A 107 21.63 15.47 13.97
CA GLY A 107 20.64 16.49 13.63
C GLY A 107 19.83 16.13 12.38
N LYS A 108 18.64 16.73 12.24
CA LYS A 108 17.64 16.44 11.17
C LYS A 108 18.13 16.74 9.72
N ASN A 109 19.42 16.98 9.48
CA ASN A 109 19.96 17.43 8.20
C ASN A 109 21.10 16.56 7.65
N GLU A 110 21.56 15.54 8.39
CA GLU A 110 22.69 14.68 7.94
C GLU A 110 22.24 13.28 7.49
N GLY A 111 21.13 12.77 8.02
CA GLY A 111 20.54 11.52 7.54
C GLY A 111 19.04 11.44 7.80
N HIS A 112 18.33 10.78 6.90
CA HIS A 112 16.89 10.59 6.93
C HIS A 112 16.53 9.12 6.71
N TRP A 113 15.75 8.54 7.61
CA TRP A 113 15.28 7.16 7.54
C TRP A 113 13.82 7.15 7.15
N PHE A 114 13.45 6.28 6.21
CA PHE A 114 12.10 6.14 5.67
C PHE A 114 11.69 4.66 5.73
N LEU A 115 10.68 4.34 6.53
CA LEU A 115 10.19 2.96 6.71
C LEU A 115 8.99 2.68 5.83
N GLY A 116 9.07 1.63 5.00
CA GLY A 116 7.98 1.08 4.20
C GLY A 116 7.52 -0.26 4.76
N GLY A 117 6.66 -0.24 5.78
CA GLY A 117 6.20 -1.47 6.44
C GLY A 117 7.33 -2.23 7.17
N PRO A 118 7.21 -3.56 7.37
CA PRO A 118 8.15 -4.34 8.18
C PRO A 118 9.44 -4.74 7.45
N SER A 119 9.49 -4.60 6.12
CA SER A 119 10.57 -5.15 5.28
C SER A 119 11.39 -4.10 4.54
N ASP A 120 10.85 -2.91 4.26
CA ASP A 120 11.55 -1.88 3.49
C ASP A 120 12.03 -0.72 4.36
N LEU A 121 13.30 -0.35 4.19
CA LEU A 121 13.91 0.84 4.75
C LEU A 121 14.71 1.57 3.67
N VAL A 122 14.56 2.89 3.62
CA VAL A 122 15.41 3.75 2.81
C VAL A 122 16.11 4.75 3.71
N ILE A 123 17.42 4.90 3.53
CA ILE A 123 18.24 5.87 4.23
C ILE A 123 18.78 6.86 3.21
N ALA A 124 18.50 8.14 3.37
CA ALA A 124 19.12 9.21 2.60
C ALA A 124 20.11 9.97 3.49
N ALA A 125 21.39 9.88 3.17
CA ALA A 125 22.48 10.45 3.97
C ALA A 125 23.19 11.57 3.20
N ARG A 126 23.49 12.67 3.88
CA ARG A 126 24.34 13.75 3.38
C ARG A 126 25.79 13.43 3.69
N ILE A 127 26.55 13.12 2.66
CA ILE A 127 27.94 12.65 2.73
C ILE A 127 28.92 13.82 2.59
N ASN A 128 28.55 14.86 1.83
CA ASN A 128 29.44 15.95 1.45
C ASN A 128 30.71 15.45 0.73
N ALA A 129 30.58 14.43 -0.12
CA ALA A 129 31.65 13.98 -1.00
C ALA A 129 31.59 14.66 -2.37
N SER A 130 32.69 14.56 -3.13
CA SER A 130 32.77 14.99 -4.53
C SER A 130 33.65 14.03 -5.32
N SER A 131 33.66 14.13 -6.65
CA SER A 131 34.57 13.35 -7.49
C SER A 131 36.06 13.63 -7.23
N SER A 132 36.40 14.80 -6.69
CA SER A 132 37.77 15.18 -6.29
C SER A 132 38.10 14.85 -4.83
N ALA A 133 37.09 14.52 -4.02
CA ALA A 133 37.22 14.17 -2.60
C ALA A 133 36.14 13.11 -2.25
N PRO A 134 36.32 11.85 -2.71
CA PRO A 134 35.42 10.76 -2.34
C PRO A 134 35.47 10.50 -0.84
N LYS A 135 34.36 9.98 -0.29
CA LYS A 135 34.28 9.55 1.11
C LYS A 135 33.82 8.12 1.21
N THR A 136 34.28 7.44 2.25
CA THR A 136 33.84 6.07 2.56
C THR A 136 32.60 6.12 3.43
N VAL A 137 31.51 5.53 2.95
CA VAL A 137 30.26 5.41 3.70
C VAL A 137 30.09 3.96 4.14
N THR A 138 29.81 3.77 5.41
CA THR A 138 29.63 2.46 6.04
C THR A 138 28.20 2.34 6.54
N LEU A 139 27.47 1.34 6.03
CA LEU A 139 26.19 0.90 6.58
C LEU A 139 26.47 -0.27 7.54
N SER A 140 25.95 -0.18 8.75
CA SER A 140 25.98 -1.28 9.72
C SER A 140 24.59 -1.58 10.27
N SER A 141 24.37 -2.83 10.68
CA SER A 141 23.16 -3.28 11.35
C SER A 141 23.50 -4.01 12.64
N VAL A 142 22.70 -3.82 13.70
CA VAL A 142 22.76 -4.61 14.95
C VAL A 142 21.85 -5.85 14.91
N LYS A 143 21.19 -6.10 13.78
CA LYS A 143 20.36 -7.29 13.55
C LYS A 143 20.99 -8.15 12.44
N PRO A 144 21.22 -9.44 12.69
CA PRO A 144 21.53 -10.38 11.62
C PRO A 144 20.27 -10.62 10.76
N GLY A 145 20.48 -10.90 9.48
CA GLY A 145 19.39 -11.22 8.56
C GLY A 145 19.83 -11.14 7.10
N PRO A 146 19.15 -11.84 6.18
CA PRO A 146 19.38 -11.67 4.76
C PRO A 146 18.77 -10.34 4.33
N PHE A 147 19.60 -9.40 3.89
CA PHE A 147 19.17 -8.11 3.37
C PHE A 147 19.62 -7.97 1.92
N GLU A 148 18.77 -7.39 1.09
CA GLU A 148 19.19 -6.81 -0.18
C GLU A 148 19.46 -5.32 0.03
N ILE A 149 20.64 -4.87 -0.36
CA ILE A 149 21.09 -3.50 -0.14
C ILE A 149 21.54 -2.93 -1.47
N LYS A 150 20.98 -1.77 -1.84
CA LYS A 150 21.34 -1.03 -3.04
C LYS A 150 21.66 0.41 -2.70
N TRP A 151 22.73 0.92 -3.28
CA TRP A 151 23.24 2.25 -3.08
C TRP A 151 23.05 3.08 -4.34
N TYR A 152 22.64 4.33 -4.19
CA TYR A 152 22.31 5.20 -5.29
C TYR A 152 22.80 6.63 -5.05
N ASP A 153 23.15 7.31 -6.14
CA ASP A 153 23.23 8.76 -6.17
C ASP A 153 21.82 9.32 -6.38
N PRO A 154 21.21 10.03 -5.41
CA PRO A 154 19.84 10.52 -5.54
C PRO A 154 19.70 11.66 -6.56
N ALA A 155 20.78 12.33 -6.96
CA ALA A 155 20.72 13.37 -7.98
C ALA A 155 20.54 12.80 -9.39
N THR A 156 21.09 11.61 -9.64
CA THR A 156 21.14 11.00 -10.97
C THR A 156 20.38 9.67 -11.07
N GLY A 157 20.11 9.03 -9.95
CA GLY A 157 19.54 7.69 -9.84
C GLY A 157 20.50 6.57 -10.21
N THR A 158 21.79 6.86 -10.41
CA THR A 158 22.79 5.84 -10.75
C THR A 158 23.13 4.98 -9.55
N ILE A 159 23.43 3.72 -9.79
CA ILE A 159 23.87 2.78 -8.74
C ILE A 159 25.30 3.15 -8.35
N ILE A 160 25.54 3.28 -7.05
CA ILE A 160 26.87 3.41 -6.47
C ILE A 160 27.39 2.00 -6.17
N PRO A 161 28.57 1.61 -6.67
CA PRO A 161 29.16 0.31 -6.36
C PRO A 161 29.51 0.21 -4.87
N ALA A 162 29.02 -0.84 -4.21
CA ALA A 162 29.35 -1.15 -2.83
C ALA A 162 30.16 -2.44 -2.74
N GLY A 163 31.00 -2.54 -1.71
CA GLY A 163 31.75 -3.75 -1.39
C GLY A 163 30.84 -4.89 -0.94
N GLU A 164 31.42 -6.08 -0.76
CA GLU A 164 30.70 -7.23 -0.23
C GLU A 164 30.20 -6.97 1.21
N VAL A 165 29.04 -7.54 1.53
CA VAL A 165 28.46 -7.47 2.87
C VAL A 165 29.27 -8.37 3.81
N LYS A 166 29.93 -7.78 4.80
CA LYS A 166 30.63 -8.50 5.87
C LYS A 166 29.62 -8.83 6.96
N THR A 167 29.34 -10.11 7.17
CA THR A 167 28.36 -10.57 8.17
C THR A 167 29.05 -11.07 9.44
N SER A 168 28.35 -10.96 10.57
CA SER A 168 28.72 -11.52 11.86
C SER A 168 27.46 -11.98 12.60
N ASP A 169 27.61 -12.76 13.67
CA ASP A 169 26.49 -13.20 14.52
C ASP A 169 25.71 -12.02 15.13
N LYS A 170 26.30 -10.81 15.15
CA LYS A 170 25.73 -9.60 15.73
C LYS A 170 25.16 -8.63 14.70
N GLY A 171 25.23 -8.95 13.41
CA GLY A 171 24.75 -8.08 12.33
C GLY A 171 25.63 -8.07 11.09
N PHE A 172 25.61 -6.99 10.33
CA PHE A 172 26.41 -6.87 9.11
C PHE A 172 26.98 -5.47 8.93
N GLU A 173 27.99 -5.37 8.06
CA GLU A 173 28.58 -4.13 7.60
C GLU A 173 28.75 -4.16 6.08
N GLN A 174 28.49 -3.04 5.41
CA GLN A 174 28.78 -2.84 3.99
C GLN A 174 29.34 -1.44 3.77
N THR A 175 30.41 -1.34 2.98
CA THR A 175 31.07 -0.07 2.68
C THR A 175 30.89 0.29 1.20
N SER A 176 30.70 1.57 0.92
CA SER A 176 30.67 2.13 -0.42
C SER A 176 31.55 3.38 -0.48
N GLU A 177 32.27 3.57 -1.59
CA GLU A 177 32.92 4.85 -1.87
C GLU A 177 31.90 5.76 -2.56
N CYS A 178 31.62 6.92 -1.99
CA CYS A 178 30.66 7.88 -2.52
C CYS A 178 31.40 9.12 -3.03
N THR A 179 31.02 9.57 -4.22
CA THR A 179 31.57 10.77 -4.88
C THR A 179 30.55 11.90 -4.99
N SER A 180 29.39 11.75 -4.37
CA SER A 180 28.26 12.68 -4.46
C SER A 180 27.92 13.25 -3.08
N GLU A 181 27.29 14.42 -3.06
CA GLU A 181 26.95 15.10 -1.80
C GLU A 181 25.99 14.27 -0.95
N TYR A 182 25.13 13.47 -1.58
CA TYR A 182 24.19 12.58 -0.93
C TYR A 182 24.36 11.13 -1.42
N ALA A 183 23.98 10.19 -0.57
CA ALA A 183 23.78 8.78 -0.93
C ALA A 183 22.40 8.34 -0.47
N LEU A 184 21.72 7.55 -1.30
CA LEU A 184 20.46 6.88 -0.96
C LEU A 184 20.71 5.38 -0.88
N ILE A 185 20.32 4.77 0.22
CA ILE A 185 20.54 3.37 0.53
C ILE A 185 19.18 2.72 0.70
N SER A 186 18.82 1.83 -0.22
CA SER A 186 17.62 1.00 -0.14
C SER A 186 17.98 -0.32 0.51
N ILE A 187 17.25 -0.68 1.55
CA ILE A 187 17.45 -1.89 2.35
C ILE A 187 16.12 -2.64 2.37
N HIS A 188 16.13 -3.85 1.81
CA HIS A 188 14.99 -4.74 1.83
C HIS A 188 15.35 -5.98 2.67
N ARG A 189 14.61 -6.20 3.76
CA ARG A 189 14.73 -7.41 4.57
C ARG A 189 14.09 -8.56 3.81
N LYS A 190 14.90 -9.56 3.47
CA LYS A 190 14.39 -10.83 2.96
C LYS A 190 13.78 -11.58 4.15
N SER A 191 12.46 -11.77 4.15
CA SER A 191 11.78 -12.70 5.06
C SER A 191 12.13 -14.15 4.71
N ASP A 192 11.82 -15.12 5.58
CA ASP A 192 11.90 -16.54 5.21
C ASP A 192 10.91 -16.90 4.08
N ALA A 193 9.86 -16.09 3.89
CA ALA A 193 9.02 -16.14 2.70
C ALA A 193 9.72 -15.54 1.45
N ASP A 194 10.70 -14.65 1.63
CA ASP A 194 11.57 -14.11 0.58
C ASP A 194 12.84 -14.93 0.34
N GLN A 195 13.18 -15.89 1.22
CA GLN A 195 14.24 -16.87 0.95
C GLN A 195 13.85 -17.81 -0.21
N THR A 196 12.56 -17.96 -0.49
CA THR A 196 12.06 -18.57 -1.73
C THR A 196 11.97 -17.61 -2.93
N VAL A 197 12.24 -16.31 -2.74
CA VAL A 197 12.12 -15.25 -3.77
C VAL A 197 13.46 -14.97 -4.47
N TYR A 198 14.57 -15.53 -3.99
CA TYR A 198 15.86 -15.54 -4.70
C TYR A 198 16.40 -16.95 -4.92
N ASN A 199 15.53 -17.88 -5.35
CA ASN A 199 16.01 -18.90 -6.27
C ASN A 199 15.93 -18.31 -7.67
N THR A 200 17.10 -18.15 -8.27
CA THR A 200 17.34 -18.04 -9.72
C THR A 200 16.09 -17.84 -10.58
N VAL A 201 16.00 -16.67 -11.21
CA VAL A 201 15.32 -16.56 -12.51
C VAL A 201 16.08 -17.48 -13.47
N ASP A 202 15.73 -18.77 -13.43
CA ASP A 202 16.14 -19.72 -14.44
C ASP A 202 15.31 -19.37 -15.68
N VAL A 203 15.94 -18.70 -16.64
CA VAL A 203 15.48 -18.69 -18.03
C VAL A 203 15.68 -20.12 -18.55
N LYS A 204 14.78 -21.03 -18.16
CA LYS A 204 14.68 -22.33 -18.82
C LYS A 204 14.02 -22.09 -20.16
N ALA A 205 14.88 -22.07 -21.18
CA ALA A 205 14.53 -22.13 -22.59
C ALA A 205 13.56 -23.30 -22.86
N GLY A 206 12.27 -22.99 -22.84
CA GLY A 206 11.18 -23.82 -23.34
C GLY A 206 10.09 -22.85 -23.76
N ALA A 207 9.85 -22.74 -25.08
CA ALA A 207 8.94 -21.80 -25.76
C ALA A 207 8.29 -20.76 -24.82
N GLU A 208 8.96 -19.63 -24.63
CA GLU A 208 8.48 -18.58 -23.71
C GLU A 208 7.12 -18.06 -24.19
N LEU A 209 6.07 -18.32 -23.39
CA LEU A 209 4.75 -17.75 -23.66
C LEU A 209 4.82 -16.24 -23.57
N SER A 210 4.19 -15.55 -24.52
CA SER A 210 4.08 -14.09 -24.46
C SER A 210 3.16 -13.67 -23.31
N VAL A 211 3.24 -12.41 -22.88
CA VAL A 211 2.33 -11.88 -21.84
C VAL A 211 0.87 -11.98 -22.30
N GLU A 212 0.60 -11.76 -23.58
CA GLU A 212 -0.73 -11.88 -24.18
C GLU A 212 -1.26 -13.33 -24.10
N GLU A 213 -0.41 -14.32 -24.38
CA GLU A 213 -0.78 -15.73 -24.26
C GLU A 213 -1.07 -16.14 -22.81
N ILE A 214 -0.25 -15.67 -21.87
CA ILE A 214 -0.44 -15.92 -20.43
C ILE A 214 -1.77 -15.32 -19.97
N VAL A 215 -2.03 -14.06 -20.34
CA VAL A 215 -3.28 -13.37 -20.00
C VAL A 215 -4.49 -14.06 -20.64
N ALA A 216 -4.41 -14.46 -21.90
CA ALA A 216 -5.49 -15.17 -22.59
C ALA A 216 -5.82 -16.52 -21.92
N ARG A 217 -4.82 -17.29 -21.51
CA ARG A 217 -5.03 -18.57 -20.81
C ARG A 217 -5.58 -18.37 -19.41
N TRP A 218 -5.13 -17.33 -18.69
CA TRP A 218 -5.72 -16.96 -17.41
C TRP A 218 -7.18 -16.55 -17.54
N GLN A 219 -7.52 -15.75 -18.57
CA GLN A 219 -8.88 -15.35 -18.87
C GLN A 219 -9.76 -16.58 -19.17
N GLN A 220 -9.26 -17.52 -19.97
CA GLN A 220 -9.94 -18.79 -20.24
C GLN A 220 -10.20 -19.59 -18.96
N ASN A 221 -9.21 -19.70 -18.08
CA ASN A 221 -9.35 -20.37 -16.78
C ASN A 221 -10.42 -19.69 -15.90
N ARG A 222 -10.37 -18.35 -15.79
CA ARG A 222 -11.31 -17.55 -15.01
C ARG A 222 -12.75 -17.67 -15.53
N GLU A 223 -12.95 -17.57 -16.84
CA GLU A 223 -14.29 -17.70 -17.43
C GLU A 223 -14.83 -19.13 -17.33
N ALA A 224 -13.99 -20.15 -17.50
CA ALA A 224 -14.37 -21.55 -17.27
C ALA A 224 -14.84 -21.77 -15.82
N GLN A 225 -14.13 -21.21 -14.83
CA GLN A 225 -14.57 -21.25 -13.43
C GLN A 225 -15.88 -20.49 -13.21
N LYS A 226 -16.01 -19.29 -13.76
CA LYS A 226 -17.21 -18.46 -13.62
C LYS A 226 -18.47 -19.13 -14.19
N GLN A 227 -18.34 -19.90 -15.26
CA GLN A 227 -19.44 -20.67 -15.84
C GLN A 227 -19.93 -21.80 -14.93
N ARG A 228 -19.05 -22.39 -14.12
CA ARG A 228 -19.38 -23.50 -13.21
C ARG A 228 -19.57 -23.07 -11.74
N LEU A 229 -19.34 -21.81 -11.41
CA LEU A 229 -19.57 -21.25 -10.07
C LEU A 229 -20.92 -20.52 -10.05
N ASP A 230 -21.96 -21.22 -9.60
CA ASP A 230 -23.31 -20.68 -9.51
C ASP A 230 -23.48 -19.83 -8.25
N ASN A 231 -23.01 -20.32 -7.10
CA ASN A 231 -23.07 -19.61 -5.82
C ASN A 231 -21.99 -20.11 -4.84
N TYR A 232 -21.71 -19.32 -3.81
CA TYR A 232 -21.04 -19.82 -2.62
C TYR A 232 -21.44 -19.04 -1.36
N MET A 233 -21.30 -19.70 -0.21
CA MET A 233 -21.25 -19.05 1.10
C MET A 233 -19.85 -19.20 1.69
N ALA A 234 -19.38 -18.22 2.46
CA ALA A 234 -18.10 -18.29 3.15
C ALA A 234 -18.15 -17.55 4.50
N SER A 235 -17.37 -18.04 5.46
CA SER A 235 -17.00 -17.30 6.67
C SER A 235 -15.84 -16.37 6.35
N ALA A 236 -15.92 -15.10 6.75
CA ALA A 236 -14.83 -14.14 6.64
C ALA A 236 -14.53 -13.50 8.00
N PHE A 237 -13.30 -13.60 8.47
CA PHE A 237 -12.84 -12.89 9.65
C PHE A 237 -12.04 -11.67 9.22
N MET A 238 -12.56 -10.48 9.54
CA MET A 238 -11.92 -9.21 9.19
C MET A 238 -11.38 -8.55 10.46
N SER A 239 -10.13 -8.09 10.41
CA SER A 239 -9.50 -7.26 11.43
C SER A 239 -9.06 -5.94 10.81
N LEU A 240 -9.25 -4.87 11.56
CA LEU A 240 -8.94 -3.49 11.21
C LEU A 240 -8.11 -2.90 12.34
N HIS A 241 -6.86 -2.58 12.07
CA HIS A 241 -5.94 -1.94 13.02
C HIS A 241 -5.71 -0.50 12.59
N PHE A 242 -6.17 0.44 13.41
CA PHE A 242 -5.91 1.87 13.21
C PHE A 242 -4.61 2.21 13.94
N GLU A 243 -3.60 2.65 13.20
CA GLU A 243 -2.33 3.05 13.81
C GLU A 243 -2.50 4.35 14.61
N ALA A 244 -1.72 4.43 15.70
CA ALA A 244 -1.65 5.60 16.56
C ALA A 244 -1.23 6.85 15.74
N THR A 245 -2.02 7.91 15.82
CA THR A 245 -1.46 9.26 15.61
C THR A 245 -0.60 9.62 16.82
N THR A 246 0.26 10.63 16.72
CA THR A 246 1.30 11.01 17.71
C THR A 246 0.83 11.24 19.16
N LEU A 247 -0.46 11.10 19.47
CA LEU A 247 -1.06 11.45 20.76
C LEU A 247 -1.96 10.36 21.40
N GLU A 248 -2.27 9.23 20.74
CA GLU A 248 -3.22 8.23 21.26
C GLU A 248 -2.82 6.79 20.89
N PRO A 249 -3.11 5.77 21.73
CA PRO A 249 -2.92 4.37 21.36
C PRO A 249 -3.81 4.00 20.16
N GLY A 250 -3.28 3.21 19.23
CA GLY A 250 -4.05 2.62 18.14
C GLY A 250 -5.21 1.76 18.66
N PHE A 251 -6.20 1.49 17.82
CA PHE A 251 -7.38 0.71 18.20
C PHE A 251 -7.78 -0.29 17.11
N ASP A 252 -8.35 -1.40 17.56
CA ASP A 252 -8.66 -2.57 16.76
C ASP A 252 -10.17 -2.78 16.67
N PHE A 253 -10.64 -3.03 15.44
CA PHE A 253 -11.92 -3.68 15.22
C PHE A 253 -11.70 -5.07 14.68
N SER A 254 -12.58 -5.99 15.05
CA SER A 254 -12.65 -7.28 14.40
C SER A 254 -14.09 -7.71 14.22
N MET A 255 -14.36 -8.41 13.14
CA MET A 255 -15.71 -8.87 12.82
C MET A 255 -15.70 -10.23 12.15
N GLN A 256 -16.71 -11.03 12.50
CA GLN A 256 -17.04 -12.24 11.76
C GLN A 256 -18.16 -11.92 10.80
N LEU A 257 -17.88 -12.09 9.51
CA LEU A 257 -18.79 -11.88 8.40
C LEU A 257 -19.19 -13.23 7.81
N LYS A 258 -20.41 -13.31 7.30
CA LYS A 258 -20.85 -14.39 6.42
C LYS A 258 -21.13 -13.81 5.05
N GLN A 259 -20.43 -14.29 4.04
CA GLN A 259 -20.52 -13.81 2.66
C GLN A 259 -21.42 -14.72 1.84
N PHE A 260 -22.20 -14.11 0.96
CA PHE A 260 -23.11 -14.75 0.02
C PHE A 260 -22.81 -14.24 -1.37
N PHE A 261 -22.33 -15.12 -2.24
CA PHE A 261 -22.13 -14.82 -3.65
C PHE A 261 -23.08 -15.65 -4.49
N SER A 262 -23.68 -15.03 -5.50
CA SER A 262 -24.44 -15.70 -6.54
C SER A 262 -24.06 -15.12 -7.90
N ARG A 263 -23.93 -15.97 -8.92
CA ARG A 263 -23.71 -15.52 -10.31
C ARG A 263 -24.85 -14.64 -10.82
N ALA A 264 -26.08 -14.87 -10.34
CA ALA A 264 -27.29 -14.21 -10.81
C ALA A 264 -27.64 -12.94 -10.03
N GLY A 265 -26.89 -12.58 -8.99
CA GLY A 265 -27.25 -11.50 -8.07
C GLY A 265 -26.04 -10.79 -7.48
N PRO A 266 -26.27 -9.74 -6.67
CA PRO A 266 -25.20 -9.03 -5.99
C PRO A 266 -24.59 -9.90 -4.88
N MET A 267 -23.34 -9.61 -4.55
CA MET A 267 -22.71 -10.16 -3.36
C MET A 267 -23.26 -9.48 -2.11
N GLU A 268 -23.54 -10.25 -1.08
CA GLU A 268 -24.02 -9.76 0.21
C GLU A 268 -23.19 -10.29 1.37
N LEU A 269 -23.13 -9.52 2.46
CA LEU A 269 -22.44 -9.88 3.69
C LEU A 269 -23.36 -9.68 4.89
N ALA A 270 -23.30 -10.58 5.86
CA ALA A 270 -23.95 -10.44 7.16
C ALA A 270 -22.89 -10.34 8.27
N GLN A 271 -23.00 -9.35 9.14
CA GLN A 271 -22.14 -9.17 10.31
C GLN A 271 -22.65 -10.03 11.47
N LYS A 272 -21.98 -11.16 11.72
CA LYS A 272 -22.38 -12.13 12.75
C LYS A 272 -21.83 -11.77 14.12
N GLN A 273 -20.62 -11.23 14.17
CA GLN A 273 -19.95 -10.80 15.40
C GLN A 273 -19.15 -9.54 15.14
N PHE A 274 -19.04 -8.68 16.16
CA PHE A 274 -18.29 -7.43 16.10
C PHE A 274 -17.59 -7.19 17.44
N TYR A 275 -16.33 -6.79 17.36
CA TYR A 275 -15.43 -6.60 18.49
C TYR A 275 -14.70 -5.26 18.34
N ILE A 276 -14.49 -4.58 19.48
CA ILE A 276 -13.64 -3.39 19.59
C ILE A 276 -12.61 -3.68 20.68
N ASN A 277 -11.32 -3.64 20.34
CA ASN A 277 -10.22 -3.99 21.24
C ASN A 277 -10.44 -5.33 21.98
N GLY A 278 -10.98 -6.31 21.27
CA GLY A 278 -11.31 -7.65 21.82
C GLY A 278 -12.63 -7.73 22.61
N VAL A 279 -13.28 -6.62 22.93
CA VAL A 279 -14.58 -6.61 23.61
C VAL A 279 -15.71 -6.83 22.60
N LYS A 280 -16.59 -7.80 22.85
CA LYS A 280 -17.71 -8.14 21.97
C LYS A 280 -18.87 -7.14 22.11
N PHE A 281 -19.36 -6.63 20.99
CA PHE A 281 -20.52 -5.74 20.93
C PHE A 281 -21.78 -6.49 20.46
N GLY A 282 -22.94 -6.03 20.93
CA GLY A 282 -24.25 -6.60 20.58
C GLY A 282 -24.67 -6.29 19.13
N LYS A 283 -25.66 -7.03 18.63
CA LYS A 283 -26.18 -6.94 17.24
C LYS A 283 -26.77 -5.59 16.85
N ASN A 284 -27.02 -4.71 17.81
CA ASN A 284 -27.43 -3.33 17.61
C ASN A 284 -26.28 -2.40 17.18
N HIS A 285 -25.05 -2.91 17.08
CA HIS A 285 -23.88 -2.18 16.62
C HIS A 285 -23.43 -2.68 15.26
N GLU A 286 -23.26 -1.75 14.32
CA GLU A 286 -22.81 -2.00 12.94
C GLU A 286 -21.54 -1.21 12.70
N PHE A 287 -20.50 -1.87 12.19
CA PHE A 287 -19.33 -1.17 11.71
C PHE A 287 -19.64 -0.54 10.33
N PRO A 288 -19.25 0.72 10.09
CA PRO A 288 -19.52 1.45 8.84
C PRO A 288 -18.63 0.99 7.67
N LEU A 289 -18.65 -0.29 7.29
CA LEU A 289 -17.80 -0.82 6.21
C LEU A 289 -17.82 0.06 4.94
N PRO A 290 -18.97 0.54 4.44
CA PRO A 290 -19.02 1.42 3.27
C PRO A 290 -18.16 2.69 3.35
N ALA A 291 -17.90 3.21 4.54
CA ALA A 291 -17.16 4.46 4.72
C ALA A 291 -15.64 4.29 4.59
N ILE A 292 -15.13 3.06 4.72
CA ILE A 292 -13.71 2.72 4.62
C ILE A 292 -13.37 1.92 3.36
N GLU A 293 -14.35 1.63 2.51
CA GLU A 293 -14.10 1.00 1.20
C GLU A 293 -13.47 2.01 0.23
N PRO A 294 -12.45 1.59 -0.55
CA PRO A 294 -11.91 2.41 -1.63
C PRO A 294 -12.95 2.65 -2.72
N GLU A 295 -12.64 3.54 -3.66
CA GLU A 295 -13.54 3.81 -4.76
C GLU A 295 -13.69 2.55 -5.62
N LYS A 296 -14.93 2.21 -6.02
CA LYS A 296 -15.13 0.98 -6.79
C LYS A 296 -14.54 1.15 -8.19
N VAL A 297 -13.46 0.43 -8.47
CA VAL A 297 -12.88 0.36 -9.80
C VAL A 297 -13.74 -0.51 -10.71
N MET A 298 -14.36 0.13 -11.70
CA MET A 298 -15.32 -0.52 -12.61
C MET A 298 -14.67 -1.40 -13.67
N THR A 299 -13.39 -1.18 -13.98
CA THR A 299 -12.62 -1.99 -14.94
C THR A 299 -11.46 -2.66 -14.21
N GLN A 300 -11.67 -3.91 -13.80
CA GLN A 300 -10.62 -4.67 -13.14
C GLN A 300 -9.52 -5.06 -14.14
N PRO A 301 -8.25 -5.12 -13.73
CA PRO A 301 -7.15 -5.61 -14.56
C PRO A 301 -7.45 -7.01 -15.11
N LEU A 302 -6.91 -7.30 -16.29
CA LEU A 302 -7.06 -8.57 -17.02
C LEU A 302 -8.50 -8.95 -17.43
N GLU A 303 -9.53 -8.14 -17.13
CA GLU A 303 -10.88 -8.44 -17.59
C GLU A 303 -11.02 -8.39 -19.11
N LEU A 304 -11.82 -9.32 -19.64
CA LEU A 304 -12.28 -9.34 -21.04
C LEU A 304 -13.29 -8.21 -21.27
N LYS A 305 -12.82 -6.97 -21.17
CA LYS A 305 -13.53 -5.79 -21.67
C LYS A 305 -12.79 -5.34 -22.92
N LEU A 306 -13.54 -4.90 -23.94
CA LEU A 306 -13.04 -4.31 -25.20
C LEU A 306 -12.19 -3.03 -24.99
N THR A 307 -11.82 -2.73 -23.74
CA THR A 307 -11.18 -1.50 -23.32
C THR A 307 -9.72 -1.84 -22.98
N GLU A 308 -8.80 -1.46 -23.86
CA GLU A 308 -7.35 -1.62 -23.67
C GLU A 308 -6.80 -0.64 -22.60
N ARG A 309 -7.42 -0.57 -21.41
CA ARG A 309 -7.14 0.45 -20.38
C ARG A 309 -5.85 0.22 -19.60
N TYR A 310 -5.22 -0.93 -19.77
CA TYR A 310 -3.97 -1.29 -19.10
C TYR A 310 -2.91 -1.72 -20.11
N ASP A 311 -1.67 -1.36 -19.83
CA ASP A 311 -0.48 -1.97 -20.41
C ASP A 311 -0.04 -3.14 -19.55
N TYR A 312 0.23 -4.28 -20.17
CA TYR A 312 0.67 -5.49 -19.51
C TYR A 312 2.13 -5.80 -19.84
N LYS A 313 2.87 -6.30 -18.85
CA LYS A 313 4.26 -6.74 -19.04
C LYS A 313 4.51 -8.01 -18.24
N LEU A 314 5.13 -9.01 -18.89
CA LEU A 314 5.71 -10.14 -18.17
C LEU A 314 6.94 -9.65 -17.41
N LEU A 315 6.89 -9.71 -16.09
CA LEU A 315 7.98 -9.30 -15.20
C LEU A 315 8.97 -10.44 -14.93
N GLY A 316 8.56 -11.68 -15.20
CA GLY A 316 9.36 -12.89 -15.01
C GLY A 316 8.52 -14.03 -14.45
N THR A 317 9.19 -14.99 -13.81
CA THR A 317 8.57 -16.07 -13.05
C THR A 317 8.99 -16.01 -11.59
N GLU A 318 8.13 -16.49 -10.69
CA GLU A 318 8.36 -16.50 -9.25
C GLU A 318 7.71 -17.74 -8.62
N GLN A 319 8.35 -18.32 -7.60
CA GLN A 319 7.77 -19.42 -6.85
C GLN A 319 6.93 -18.88 -5.67
N VAL A 320 5.64 -19.16 -5.65
CA VAL A 320 4.71 -18.77 -4.58
C VAL A 320 4.13 -20.04 -3.95
N ASN A 321 4.41 -20.28 -2.67
CA ASN A 321 3.96 -21.48 -1.94
C ASN A 321 4.27 -22.79 -2.69
N GLY A 322 5.47 -22.88 -3.29
CA GLY A 322 5.90 -24.04 -4.09
C GLY A 322 5.41 -24.06 -5.54
N ILE A 323 4.53 -23.16 -5.94
CA ILE A 323 3.96 -23.07 -7.29
C ILE A 323 4.76 -22.08 -8.14
N MET A 324 5.30 -22.54 -9.26
CA MET A 324 5.95 -21.65 -10.23
C MET A 324 4.89 -20.82 -10.95
N CYS A 325 4.98 -19.50 -10.84
CA CYS A 325 4.01 -18.54 -11.37
C CYS A 325 4.67 -17.63 -12.41
N TYR A 326 3.92 -17.26 -13.46
CA TYR A 326 4.21 -16.06 -14.24
C TYR A 326 3.80 -14.83 -13.45
N VAL A 327 4.64 -13.79 -13.46
CA VAL A 327 4.35 -12.51 -12.81
C VAL A 327 4.01 -11.48 -13.87
N VAL A 328 2.74 -11.09 -13.95
CA VAL A 328 2.25 -10.10 -14.92
C VAL A 328 2.04 -8.77 -14.21
N GLY A 329 2.80 -7.76 -14.60
CA GLY A 329 2.60 -6.37 -14.17
C GLY A 329 1.58 -5.66 -15.04
N PHE A 330 0.80 -4.76 -14.46
CA PHE A 330 -0.16 -3.93 -15.18
C PHE A 330 -0.12 -2.47 -14.72
N LEU A 331 -0.22 -1.56 -15.68
CA LEU A 331 -0.26 -0.11 -15.47
C LEU A 331 -1.41 0.51 -16.26
N PRO A 332 -2.15 1.48 -15.69
CA PRO A 332 -3.24 2.13 -16.39
C PRO A 332 -2.71 3.03 -17.52
N LYS A 333 -3.35 2.97 -18.69
CA LYS A 333 -3.07 3.86 -19.83
C LYS A 333 -3.64 5.27 -19.65
N VAL A 334 -4.63 5.42 -18.76
CA VAL A 334 -5.37 6.68 -18.52
C VAL A 334 -5.17 7.11 -17.07
N ARG A 335 -4.99 8.41 -16.82
CA ARG A 335 -4.62 8.95 -15.51
C ARG A 335 -5.77 9.60 -14.72
N ASP A 336 -6.90 9.86 -15.37
CA ASP A 336 -8.00 10.66 -14.80
C ASP A 336 -9.13 9.82 -14.18
N GLU A 337 -8.90 8.53 -13.99
CA GLU A 337 -9.86 7.59 -13.38
C GLU A 337 -9.21 6.80 -12.25
N ALA A 338 -10.00 6.37 -11.28
CA ALA A 338 -9.58 5.40 -10.28
C ALA A 338 -9.35 4.05 -10.97
N LEU A 339 -8.09 3.76 -11.32
CA LEU A 339 -7.63 2.50 -11.89
C LEU A 339 -6.53 1.91 -11.03
N TYR A 340 -6.40 0.59 -11.07
CA TYR A 340 -5.37 -0.11 -10.32
C TYR A 340 -4.02 -0.09 -11.03
N THR A 341 -2.94 -0.04 -10.26
CA THR A 341 -1.62 -0.47 -10.70
C THR A 341 -1.24 -1.71 -9.91
N GLY A 342 -0.39 -2.60 -10.46
CA GLY A 342 0.07 -3.73 -9.67
C GLY A 342 0.58 -4.92 -10.44
N LYS A 343 0.44 -6.10 -9.81
CA LYS A 343 0.97 -7.38 -10.28
C LYS A 343 -0.02 -8.52 -10.01
N ILE A 344 -0.04 -9.51 -10.89
CA ILE A 344 -0.79 -10.76 -10.71
C ILE A 344 0.17 -11.93 -10.92
N TRP A 345 0.10 -12.91 -10.03
CA TRP A 345 0.83 -14.17 -10.12
C TRP A 345 -0.11 -15.24 -10.66
N ILE A 346 0.26 -15.81 -11.80
CA ILE A 346 -0.54 -16.77 -12.56
C ILE A 346 0.21 -18.10 -12.55
N ASP A 347 -0.44 -19.17 -12.09
CA ASP A 347 0.13 -20.52 -12.09
C ASP A 347 0.66 -20.90 -13.48
N GLY A 348 1.94 -21.28 -13.56
CA GLY A 348 2.60 -21.58 -14.83
C GLY A 348 2.09 -22.84 -15.54
N THR A 349 1.33 -23.68 -14.83
CA THR A 349 0.75 -24.91 -15.37
C THR A 349 -0.75 -24.77 -15.62
N THR A 350 -1.49 -24.28 -14.63
CA THR A 350 -2.96 -24.26 -14.67
C THR A 350 -3.56 -22.92 -15.10
N PHE A 351 -2.73 -21.86 -15.15
CA PHE A 351 -3.13 -20.49 -15.43
C PHE A 351 -4.18 -19.90 -14.47
N ARG A 352 -4.38 -20.51 -13.30
CA ARG A 352 -5.20 -19.91 -12.24
C ARG A 352 -4.47 -18.76 -11.55
N GLN A 353 -5.22 -17.83 -10.99
CA GLN A 353 -4.67 -16.76 -10.17
C GLN A 353 -4.17 -17.32 -8.83
N ILE A 354 -2.93 -17.02 -8.45
CA ILE A 354 -2.37 -17.43 -7.14
C ILE A 354 -2.40 -16.26 -6.16
N LYS A 355 -1.98 -15.09 -6.64
CA LYS A 355 -1.83 -13.87 -5.86
C LYS A 355 -2.09 -12.66 -6.73
N GLN A 356 -2.55 -11.59 -6.13
CA GLN A 356 -2.72 -10.30 -6.78
C GLN A 356 -2.31 -9.19 -5.81
N TYR A 357 -1.61 -8.19 -6.34
CA TYR A 357 -1.21 -6.98 -5.66
C TYR A 357 -1.84 -5.80 -6.42
N LEU A 358 -2.57 -4.95 -5.71
CA LEU A 358 -3.30 -3.81 -6.24
C LEU A 358 -2.90 -2.55 -5.47
N SER A 359 -2.66 -1.48 -6.20
CA SER A 359 -2.54 -0.14 -5.64
C SER A 359 -3.49 0.80 -6.35
N GLU A 360 -4.24 1.57 -5.57
CA GLU A 360 -5.21 2.56 -5.99
C GLU A 360 -4.98 3.87 -5.23
N ARG A 361 -5.20 4.99 -5.91
CA ARG A 361 -5.33 6.31 -5.30
C ARG A 361 -6.78 6.75 -5.40
N GLY A 362 -7.37 7.16 -4.28
CA GLY A 362 -8.71 7.73 -4.27
C GLY A 362 -8.71 9.13 -4.88
N VAL A 363 -9.60 9.37 -5.84
CA VAL A 363 -9.78 10.70 -6.46
C VAL A 363 -10.88 11.48 -5.73
N ASN A 364 -11.90 10.79 -5.21
CA ASN A 364 -13.03 11.38 -4.45
C ASN A 364 -13.52 10.47 -3.30
N SER A 365 -12.60 9.88 -2.54
CA SER A 365 -12.90 8.95 -1.44
C SER A 365 -12.27 9.39 -0.12
N ASN A 366 -12.81 8.91 1.01
CA ASN A 366 -12.10 9.00 2.29
C ASN A 366 -10.84 8.14 2.28
N VAL A 367 -10.78 7.12 1.41
CA VAL A 367 -9.57 6.33 1.19
C VAL A 367 -8.70 7.06 0.19
N LEU A 368 -7.63 7.71 0.65
CA LEU A 368 -6.68 8.45 -0.19
C LEU A 368 -5.79 7.49 -0.97
N VAL A 369 -5.34 6.42 -0.32
CA VAL A 369 -4.48 5.38 -0.91
C VAL A 369 -4.96 4.04 -0.39
N ASN A 370 -5.04 3.05 -1.27
CA ASN A 370 -5.25 1.65 -0.93
C ASN A 370 -4.15 0.81 -1.58
N VAL A 371 -3.46 0.01 -0.77
CA VAL A 371 -2.55 -1.03 -1.24
C VAL A 371 -3.08 -2.34 -0.70
N GLU A 372 -3.35 -3.29 -1.59
CA GLU A 372 -4.01 -4.54 -1.25
C GLU A 372 -3.30 -5.73 -1.88
N THR A 373 -3.09 -6.77 -1.09
CA THR A 373 -2.66 -8.09 -1.54
C THR A 373 -3.78 -9.10 -1.30
N GLN A 374 -4.15 -9.82 -2.35
CA GLN A 374 -5.14 -10.88 -2.33
C GLN A 374 -4.45 -12.21 -2.65
N ASN A 375 -4.70 -13.24 -1.85
CA ASN A 375 -4.21 -14.60 -2.08
C ASN A 375 -5.37 -15.53 -2.38
N TYR A 376 -5.16 -16.47 -3.30
CA TYR A 376 -6.17 -17.40 -3.79
C TYR A 376 -5.76 -18.84 -3.56
N GLU A 377 -6.74 -19.69 -3.29
CA GLU A 377 -6.53 -21.11 -3.04
C GLU A 377 -7.65 -21.94 -3.69
N LEU A 378 -7.37 -23.22 -3.93
CA LEU A 378 -8.36 -24.16 -4.43
C LEU A 378 -9.21 -24.68 -3.28
N PHE A 379 -10.53 -24.47 -3.38
CA PHE A 379 -11.54 -25.03 -2.49
C PHE A 379 -12.41 -26.01 -3.25
N ARG A 380 -12.82 -27.10 -2.60
CA ARG A 380 -13.65 -28.12 -3.23
C ARG A 380 -15.12 -27.93 -2.88
N ASP A 381 -15.99 -28.16 -3.84
CA ASP A 381 -17.41 -28.38 -3.58
C ASP A 381 -17.65 -29.80 -3.00
N ASP A 382 -18.92 -30.12 -2.72
CA ASP A 382 -19.34 -31.44 -2.21
C ASP A 382 -19.11 -32.60 -3.19
N LYS A 383 -18.91 -32.28 -4.48
CA LYS A 383 -18.62 -33.23 -5.57
C LYS A 383 -17.12 -33.34 -5.87
N GLY A 384 -16.27 -32.60 -5.16
CA GLY A 384 -14.83 -32.59 -5.35
C GLY A 384 -14.32 -31.69 -6.48
N ASN A 385 -15.18 -30.90 -7.13
CA ASN A 385 -14.75 -29.91 -8.12
C ASN A 385 -14.01 -28.77 -7.42
N GLU A 386 -12.86 -28.37 -7.96
CA GLU A 386 -11.99 -27.37 -7.33
C GLU A 386 -12.25 -25.96 -7.87
N TYR A 387 -12.35 -24.96 -7.01
CA TYR A 387 -12.60 -23.56 -7.34
C TYR A 387 -11.52 -22.69 -6.72
N ASN A 388 -10.89 -21.85 -7.53
CA ASN A 388 -9.89 -20.89 -7.11
C ASN A 388 -10.57 -19.65 -6.51
N LEU A 389 -10.69 -19.61 -5.19
CA LEU A 389 -11.41 -18.57 -4.43
C LEU A 389 -10.45 -17.81 -3.52
N LEU A 390 -10.87 -16.64 -3.04
CA LEU A 390 -10.07 -15.84 -2.11
C LEU A 390 -9.79 -16.63 -0.83
N ARG A 391 -8.53 -16.64 -0.41
CA ARG A 391 -8.11 -17.19 0.88
C ARG A 391 -7.90 -16.08 1.90
N SER A 392 -7.25 -15.01 1.47
CA SER A 392 -6.93 -13.89 2.36
C SER A 392 -6.79 -12.58 1.62
N ILE A 393 -7.08 -11.48 2.30
CA ILE A 393 -6.76 -10.13 1.89
C ILE A 393 -5.90 -9.49 2.98
N SER A 394 -4.85 -8.78 2.59
CA SER A 394 -4.11 -7.87 3.45
C SER A 394 -4.02 -6.53 2.75
N ALA A 395 -4.47 -5.46 3.39
CA ALA A 395 -4.46 -4.13 2.83
C ALA A 395 -3.94 -3.10 3.83
N GLN A 396 -3.32 -2.05 3.30
CA GLN A 396 -2.99 -0.84 4.04
C GLN A 396 -3.65 0.33 3.33
N GLN A 397 -4.39 1.11 4.09
CA GLN A 397 -5.16 2.25 3.62
C GLN A 397 -4.71 3.52 4.33
N LEU A 398 -4.61 4.61 3.58
CA LEU A 398 -4.56 5.95 4.13
C LEU A 398 -5.95 6.53 4.08
N LEU A 399 -6.55 6.80 5.23
CA LEU A 399 -7.89 7.34 5.37
C LEU A 399 -7.83 8.81 5.76
N ASN A 400 -8.63 9.65 5.11
CA ASN A 400 -8.91 10.99 5.59
C ASN A 400 -10.27 11.01 6.30
N ALA A 401 -10.27 11.42 7.56
CA ALA A 401 -11.48 11.63 8.34
C ALA A 401 -11.37 12.95 9.11
N ALA A 402 -12.36 13.84 8.91
CA ALA A 402 -12.42 15.16 9.54
C ALA A 402 -11.12 16.00 9.42
N GLY A 403 -10.42 15.89 8.29
CA GLY A 403 -9.19 16.65 8.03
C GLY A 403 -7.93 16.07 8.68
N ARG A 404 -8.00 14.85 9.24
CA ARG A 404 -6.85 14.09 9.74
C ARG A 404 -6.65 12.82 8.93
N ASP A 405 -5.40 12.44 8.76
CA ASP A 405 -4.99 11.23 8.06
C ASP A 405 -4.74 10.10 9.07
N PHE A 406 -5.25 8.91 8.77
CA PHE A 406 -5.12 7.70 9.58
C PHE A 406 -4.61 6.57 8.71
N VAL A 407 -3.65 5.79 9.24
CA VAL A 407 -3.25 4.54 8.63
C VAL A 407 -4.15 3.44 9.17
N LEU A 408 -4.81 2.72 8.26
CA LEU A 408 -5.60 1.54 8.56
C LEU A 408 -4.92 0.33 7.94
N GLN A 409 -4.59 -0.66 8.77
CA GLN A 409 -4.25 -2.00 8.30
C GLN A 409 -5.50 -2.88 8.34
N ARG A 410 -5.84 -3.51 7.22
CA ARG A 410 -7.00 -4.39 7.07
C ARG A 410 -6.54 -5.79 6.71
N THR A 411 -6.96 -6.80 7.46
CA THR A 411 -6.77 -8.20 7.09
C THR A 411 -8.10 -8.92 7.03
N VAL A 412 -8.31 -9.77 6.02
CA VAL A 412 -9.48 -10.63 5.91
C VAL A 412 -9.01 -12.06 5.67
N GLN A 413 -9.55 -13.02 6.40
CA GLN A 413 -9.33 -14.45 6.20
C GLN A 413 -10.65 -15.12 5.83
N PHE A 414 -10.67 -15.86 4.73
CA PHE A 414 -11.84 -16.57 4.25
C PHE A 414 -11.72 -18.07 4.58
N SER A 415 -12.85 -18.66 4.97
CA SER A 415 -12.94 -20.05 5.42
C SER A 415 -14.35 -20.59 5.21
N ASP A 416 -14.55 -21.88 5.47
CA ASP A 416 -15.87 -22.54 5.44
C ASP A 416 -16.63 -22.34 4.12
N TYR A 417 -15.93 -22.44 2.99
CA TYR A 417 -16.56 -22.34 1.69
C TYR A 417 -17.57 -23.45 1.47
N VAL A 418 -18.82 -23.06 1.20
CA VAL A 418 -19.90 -23.94 0.78
C VAL A 418 -20.28 -23.52 -0.64
N ILE A 419 -19.84 -24.30 -1.62
CA ILE A 419 -19.87 -23.94 -3.04
C ILE A 419 -21.03 -24.66 -3.74
N ASN A 420 -21.74 -23.96 -4.63
CA ASN A 420 -22.84 -24.47 -5.45
C ASN A 420 -23.90 -25.23 -4.66
N SER A 421 -24.16 -24.79 -3.43
CA SER A 421 -25.09 -25.48 -2.55
C SER A 421 -26.54 -25.16 -2.91
N SER A 422 -27.39 -26.19 -2.87
CA SER A 422 -28.83 -26.05 -2.97
C SER A 422 -29.46 -25.31 -1.78
N THR A 423 -28.76 -25.23 -0.65
CA THR A 423 -29.23 -24.52 0.56
C THR A 423 -28.95 -23.03 0.55
N PHE A 424 -28.24 -22.51 -0.47
CA PHE A 424 -27.85 -21.10 -0.57
C PHE A 424 -29.03 -20.15 -0.38
N SER A 425 -30.11 -20.34 -1.16
CA SER A 425 -31.27 -19.43 -1.14
C SER A 425 -31.96 -19.42 0.23
N ALA A 426 -32.10 -20.59 0.87
CA ALA A 426 -32.68 -20.69 2.20
C ALA A 426 -31.80 -20.02 3.26
N ALA A 427 -30.47 -20.18 3.16
CA ALA A 427 -29.53 -19.56 4.07
C ALA A 427 -29.50 -18.03 3.93
N LEU A 428 -29.55 -17.50 2.71
CA LEU A 428 -29.62 -16.05 2.47
C LEU A 428 -30.94 -15.45 2.97
N ALA A 429 -32.08 -16.11 2.70
CA ALA A 429 -33.38 -15.69 3.20
C ALA A 429 -33.43 -15.65 4.74
N ALA A 430 -32.81 -16.63 5.41
CA ALA A 430 -32.69 -16.63 6.86
C ALA A 430 -31.88 -15.43 7.40
N GLU A 431 -30.81 -15.01 6.72
CA GLU A 431 -30.07 -13.80 7.09
C GLU A 431 -30.89 -12.52 6.82
N HIS A 432 -31.65 -12.46 5.72
CA HIS A 432 -32.54 -11.33 5.44
C HIS A 432 -33.59 -11.11 6.53
N SER A 433 -34.15 -12.20 7.07
CA SER A 433 -35.08 -12.19 8.19
C SER A 433 -34.43 -12.01 9.57
N SER A 434 -33.10 -12.07 9.65
CA SER A 434 -32.37 -11.88 10.91
C SER A 434 -32.29 -10.40 11.31
N ALA A 435 -31.89 -10.14 12.55
CA ALA A 435 -31.55 -8.81 13.04
C ALA A 435 -30.09 -8.39 12.75
N ASP A 436 -29.30 -9.23 12.07
CA ASP A 436 -27.88 -8.97 11.87
C ASP A 436 -27.67 -7.79 10.88
N PRO A 437 -26.67 -6.93 11.08
CA PRO A 437 -26.30 -5.94 10.08
C PRO A 437 -25.92 -6.64 8.77
N MET A 438 -26.39 -6.11 7.65
CA MET A 438 -26.10 -6.68 6.34
C MET A 438 -25.65 -5.61 5.37
N PHE A 439 -24.83 -6.02 4.40
CA PHE A 439 -24.26 -5.17 3.37
C PHE A 439 -24.43 -5.83 2.00
N ARG A 440 -24.49 -5.02 0.95
CA ARG A 440 -24.60 -5.44 -0.44
C ARG A 440 -23.58 -4.71 -1.27
N ASP A 441 -22.86 -5.45 -2.10
CA ASP A 441 -22.01 -4.86 -3.14
C ASP A 441 -22.89 -4.35 -4.28
N THR A 442 -22.66 -3.10 -4.70
CA THR A 442 -23.41 -2.40 -5.75
C THR A 442 -22.44 -1.78 -6.76
N ASP A 443 -22.94 -1.26 -7.88
CA ASP A 443 -22.10 -0.53 -8.84
C ASP A 443 -21.44 0.73 -8.26
N GLN A 444 -21.92 1.22 -7.11
CA GLN A 444 -21.37 2.39 -6.42
C GLN A 444 -20.49 2.01 -5.21
N GLY A 445 -20.17 0.73 -5.05
CA GLY A 445 -19.45 0.16 -3.90
C GLY A 445 -20.36 -0.51 -2.87
N LEU A 446 -19.78 -0.92 -1.75
CA LEU A 446 -20.50 -1.57 -0.67
C LEU A 446 -21.54 -0.63 -0.04
N ARG A 447 -22.73 -1.12 0.28
CA ARG A 447 -23.82 -0.37 0.91
C ARG A 447 -24.48 -1.17 2.02
N SER A 448 -24.95 -0.49 3.07
CA SER A 448 -25.75 -1.15 4.11
C SER A 448 -27.15 -1.49 3.62
N LEU A 449 -27.67 -2.64 4.08
CA LEU A 449 -29.05 -3.07 3.92
C LEU A 449 -29.83 -2.78 5.22
N ARG A 450 -30.99 -2.13 5.10
CA ARG A 450 -31.91 -1.88 6.22
C ARG A 450 -33.24 -2.55 5.97
N VAL A 451 -33.90 -2.98 7.05
CA VAL A 451 -35.26 -3.49 6.97
C VAL A 451 -36.22 -2.30 6.78
N LYS A 452 -36.96 -2.29 5.68
CA LYS A 452 -38.10 -1.40 5.44
C LYS A 452 -39.29 -2.23 5.02
N SER A 453 -40.42 -2.06 5.69
CA SER A 453 -41.66 -2.81 5.42
C SER A 453 -41.47 -4.34 5.41
N GLY A 454 -40.57 -4.86 6.25
CA GLY A 454 -40.28 -6.29 6.35
C GLY A 454 -39.25 -6.82 5.36
N GLU A 455 -38.73 -6.00 4.44
CA GLU A 455 -37.74 -6.40 3.43
C GLU A 455 -36.41 -5.67 3.59
N ARG A 456 -35.31 -6.33 3.22
CA ARG A 456 -33.98 -5.71 3.19
C ARG A 456 -33.81 -4.86 1.95
N VAL A 457 -33.66 -3.55 2.14
CA VAL A 457 -33.46 -2.58 1.06
C VAL A 457 -32.12 -1.88 1.20
N VAL A 458 -31.51 -1.55 0.06
CA VAL A 458 -30.26 -0.77 0.01
C VAL A 458 -30.53 0.64 0.52
N VAL A 459 -29.65 1.13 1.38
CA VAL A 459 -29.66 2.53 1.81
C VAL A 459 -28.64 3.31 0.99
N ASP A 460 -29.16 4.15 0.09
CA ASP A 460 -28.37 5.00 -0.81
C ASP A 460 -27.82 6.27 -0.15
N GLN A 461 -27.88 6.38 1.18
CA GLN A 461 -27.27 7.51 1.86
C GLN A 461 -25.75 7.47 1.64
N ASN A 462 -25.30 8.28 0.69
CA ASN A 462 -23.93 8.50 0.29
C ASN A 462 -23.15 9.22 1.41
N THR A 463 -23.12 8.63 2.60
CA THR A 463 -22.33 9.09 3.75
C THR A 463 -20.87 8.67 3.55
N LYS A 464 -20.31 9.02 2.39
CA LYS A 464 -18.86 8.99 2.14
C LYS A 464 -18.12 10.10 2.90
N ARG A 465 -18.73 10.75 3.90
CA ARG A 465 -18.06 11.75 4.74
C ARG A 465 -18.23 11.35 6.20
N ILE A 466 -17.13 10.97 6.84
CA ILE A 466 -17.06 10.87 8.31
C ILE A 466 -17.16 12.31 8.83
N LYS A 467 -18.30 12.68 9.42
CA LYS A 467 -18.64 14.08 9.75
C LYS A 467 -18.04 14.60 11.05
N SER A 468 -17.31 13.79 11.81
CA SER A 468 -16.72 14.23 13.08
C SER A 468 -15.61 13.28 13.55
N VAL A 469 -14.41 13.82 13.74
CA VAL A 469 -13.36 13.26 14.61
C VAL A 469 -12.82 14.43 15.43
N VAL A 470 -13.25 14.56 16.69
CA VAL A 470 -12.69 15.52 17.63
C VAL A 470 -12.49 14.80 18.96
N ALA A 471 -11.22 14.72 19.39
CA ALA A 471 -10.71 14.38 20.73
C ALA A 471 -11.55 13.36 21.54
N GLY A 472 -11.18 12.09 21.48
CA GLY A 472 -11.56 11.04 22.45
C GLY A 472 -13.05 10.71 22.61
N ALA A 473 -13.91 11.25 21.76
CA ALA A 473 -15.32 10.88 21.70
C ALA A 473 -15.82 11.04 20.27
N MET A 474 -16.06 9.92 19.60
CA MET A 474 -16.85 9.91 18.35
C MET A 474 -18.33 10.21 18.66
N TYR A 475 -18.63 11.42 19.10
CA TYR A 475 -19.98 11.92 19.28
C TYR A 475 -20.34 12.80 18.09
N GLY A 476 -20.93 12.18 17.08
CA GLY A 476 -21.41 12.87 15.88
C GLY A 476 -22.26 11.98 14.98
N GLY A 477 -23.32 11.39 15.55
CA GLY A 477 -24.47 10.87 14.80
C GLY A 477 -24.23 9.82 13.71
N THR A 478 -23.03 9.24 13.60
CA THR A 478 -22.66 8.25 12.58
C THR A 478 -22.28 6.89 13.14
N PHE A 479 -21.89 6.80 14.42
CA PHE A 479 -21.56 5.55 15.11
C PHE A 479 -22.38 5.41 16.38
N ASN A 480 -22.88 4.21 16.66
CA ASN A 480 -23.70 3.90 17.84
C ASN A 480 -22.89 3.29 19.01
N PHE A 481 -21.56 3.41 19.00
CA PHE A 481 -20.68 2.86 20.03
C PHE A 481 -19.55 3.83 20.37
N PRO A 482 -19.05 3.80 21.62
CA PRO A 482 -17.89 4.61 22.02
C PRO A 482 -16.62 4.08 21.36
N ILE A 483 -15.78 5.01 20.88
CA ILE A 483 -14.40 4.77 20.47
C ILE A 483 -13.54 5.72 21.33
N PRO A 484 -12.39 5.26 21.87
CA PRO A 484 -11.58 5.99 22.84
C PRO A 484 -11.18 7.41 22.43
#